data_AF-A0A8T9BVA7-F1
#
_entry.id   AF-A0A8T9BVA7-F1
#
_cell.length_a   1.000
_cell.length_b   1.000
_cell.length_c   1.000
_cell.angle_alpha   90.00
_cell.angle_beta   90.00
_cell.angle_gamma   90.00
#
_symmetry.space_group_name_H-M   'P 1'
#
loop_
_entity.id
_entity.type
_entity.pdbx_description
1 polymer ?
#
loop_
_entity_poly.entity_id
_entity_poly.type
_entity_poly.pdbx_seq_one_letter_code
_entity_poly.pdbx_strand_id
1 'polypeptide(L)'
;ATLLILFAVAGTFVLRTLPFFSPENIFSLTSSRLQIPVDVLFTRLSAMRLAGLTPSDNILRTKLNSLDSRLLYFHHGPDVIANCQFCNAEDPKSYLYYSLPSILAPHLFNLCLLALVTSGLFTGKEGAAWRTTATIAAGAAVVIDLYLVSSYDTAQNSRATRLEDIDTFFWKMRVYRLLGLATVNGLLGWVLYLSSTNRAFLKPATTQERIEASTRVLDSARSKLGAIGILRNTVQRDTVLREKSSEYWVREGMVMGELMEEREVVEGVNNALGSRIDINTITRDAEVYAQNVVGPSQANQPANGTT
;
A
#
# COMPACT_ATOMS: atom_id res chain seq x y z
N ALA A 1 -0.42 7.05 -5.86
CA ALA A 1 -1.59 7.53 -5.09
C ALA A 1 -1.67 6.85 -3.72
N THR A 2 -1.68 5.52 -3.64
CA THR A 2 -1.84 4.74 -2.40
C THR A 2 -0.77 4.98 -1.34
N LEU A 3 0.51 5.08 -1.74
CA LEU A 3 1.60 5.42 -0.81
C LEU A 3 1.44 6.82 -0.20
N LEU A 4 0.95 7.80 -0.98
CA LEU A 4 0.68 9.14 -0.48
C LEU A 4 -0.46 9.14 0.53
N ILE A 5 -1.50 8.32 0.33
CA ILE A 5 -2.61 8.17 1.27
C ILE A 5 -2.10 7.61 2.60
N LEU A 6 -1.32 6.52 2.57
CA LEU A 6 -0.74 5.92 3.78
C LEU A 6 0.18 6.90 4.50
N PHE A 7 1.02 7.63 3.76
CA PHE A 7 1.91 8.65 4.32
C PHE A 7 1.13 9.80 4.96
N ALA A 8 0.10 10.33 4.29
CA ALA A 8 -0.72 11.42 4.80
C ALA A 8 -1.49 11.00 6.07
N VAL A 9 -2.05 9.79 6.10
CA VAL A 9 -2.76 9.28 7.28
C VAL A 9 -1.79 9.01 8.43
N ALA A 10 -0.64 8.37 8.18
CA ALA A 10 0.39 8.18 9.20
C ALA A 10 0.88 9.53 9.75
N GLY A 11 1.11 10.52 8.88
CA GLY A 11 1.44 11.88 9.27
C GLY A 11 0.35 12.54 10.12
N THR A 12 -0.92 12.35 9.76
CA THR A 12 -2.06 12.87 10.55
C THR A 12 -2.11 12.25 11.95
N PHE A 13 -1.87 10.94 12.07
CA PHE A 13 -1.81 10.28 13.38
C PHE A 13 -0.67 10.81 14.24
N VAL A 14 0.52 10.99 13.66
CA VAL A 14 1.67 11.61 14.35
C VAL A 14 1.35 13.06 14.74
N LEU A 15 0.76 13.86 13.86
CA LEU A 15 0.37 15.23 14.20
C LEU A 15 -0.64 15.28 15.35
N ARG A 16 -1.57 14.32 15.43
CA ARG A 16 -2.54 14.24 16.53
C ARG A 16 -1.93 13.82 17.88
N THR A 17 -0.69 13.33 17.92
CA THR A 17 0.02 13.10 19.20
C THR A 17 0.50 14.39 19.84
N LEU A 18 0.54 15.51 19.11
CA LEU A 18 0.95 16.80 19.65
C LEU A 18 0.01 17.26 20.77
N PRO A 19 0.55 17.97 21.79
CA PRO A 19 -0.21 18.36 22.98
C PRO A 19 -1.40 19.28 22.65
N PHE A 20 -1.34 20.04 21.56
CA PHE A 20 -2.43 20.89 21.09
C PHE A 20 -3.73 20.12 20.80
N PHE A 21 -3.64 18.87 20.34
CA PHE A 21 -4.80 18.03 20.05
C PHE A 21 -5.20 17.13 21.22
N SER A 22 -4.46 17.19 22.32
CA SER A 22 -4.74 16.41 23.52
C SER A 22 -5.68 17.18 24.44
N PRO A 23 -6.67 16.52 25.08
CA PRO A 23 -7.44 17.17 26.12
C PRO A 23 -6.52 17.57 27.28
N GLU A 24 -6.86 18.68 27.91
CA GLU A 24 -6.12 19.23 29.05
C GLU A 24 -6.23 18.32 30.29
N ASN A 25 -5.15 18.25 31.06
CA ASN A 25 -5.14 17.60 32.37
C ASN A 25 -5.24 18.67 33.46
N ILE A 26 -6.36 18.70 34.18
CA ILE A 26 -6.63 19.73 35.21
C ILE A 26 -5.67 19.62 36.41
N PHE A 27 -5.17 18.42 36.72
CA PHE A 27 -4.20 18.21 37.82
C PHE A 27 -2.82 18.72 37.42
N SER A 28 -2.39 18.46 36.18
CA SER A 28 -1.14 19.00 35.65
C SER A 28 -1.19 20.52 35.50
N LEU A 29 -2.32 21.05 34.99
CA LEU A 29 -2.51 22.49 34.83
C LEU A 29 -2.45 23.24 36.17
N THR A 30 -3.10 22.69 37.20
CA THR A 30 -3.13 23.29 38.56
C THR A 30 -1.95 22.92 39.44
N SER A 31 -1.03 22.09 38.93
CA SER A 31 0.07 21.51 39.71
C SER A 31 -0.41 20.89 41.04
N SER A 32 -1.55 20.18 41.00
CA SER A 32 -2.21 19.65 42.19
C SER A 32 -1.99 18.15 42.35
N ARG A 33 -1.73 17.71 43.59
CA ARG A 33 -1.66 16.29 43.96
C ARG A 33 -3.03 15.61 43.91
N LEU A 34 -3.04 14.29 43.80
CA LEU A 34 -4.26 13.49 43.69
C LEU A 34 -5.19 13.64 44.91
N GLN A 35 -4.66 13.83 46.12
CA GLN A 35 -5.42 13.93 47.39
C GLN A 35 -5.96 15.34 47.68
N ILE A 36 -5.82 16.30 46.78
CA ILE A 36 -6.31 17.67 46.98
C ILE A 36 -7.85 17.69 47.20
N PRO A 37 -8.41 18.50 48.11
CA PRO A 37 -9.86 18.66 48.17
C PRO A 37 -10.42 19.18 46.83
N VAL A 38 -11.59 18.69 46.41
CA VAL A 38 -12.19 19.04 45.11
C VAL A 38 -12.41 20.55 44.98
N ASP A 39 -12.95 21.18 46.01
CA ASP A 39 -13.24 22.61 45.96
C ASP A 39 -11.95 23.42 45.75
N VAL A 40 -10.87 23.05 46.42
CA VAL A 40 -9.56 23.72 46.27
C VAL A 40 -9.01 23.53 44.85
N LEU A 41 -9.16 22.33 44.26
CA LEU A 41 -8.76 22.07 42.87
C LEU A 41 -9.50 22.99 41.90
N PHE A 42 -10.82 23.09 42.03
CA PHE A 42 -11.65 23.88 41.12
C PHE A 42 -11.55 25.39 41.39
N THR A 43 -11.27 25.83 42.61
CA THR A 43 -10.92 27.23 42.91
C THR A 43 -9.58 27.62 42.26
N ARG A 44 -8.59 26.73 42.28
CA ARG A 44 -7.32 26.96 41.55
C ARG A 44 -7.53 26.98 40.04
N LEU A 45 -8.36 26.07 39.53
CA LEU A 45 -8.70 26.02 38.11
C LEU A 45 -9.40 27.31 37.67
N SER A 46 -10.37 27.81 38.45
CA SER A 46 -11.05 29.06 38.15
C SER A 46 -10.12 30.26 38.17
N ALA A 47 -9.09 30.26 39.04
CA ALA A 47 -8.10 31.33 39.08
C ALA A 47 -7.19 31.38 37.83
N MET A 48 -7.00 30.25 37.14
CA MET A 48 -6.22 30.20 35.90
C MET A 48 -7.06 30.44 34.63
N ARG A 49 -8.38 30.36 34.72
CA ARG A 49 -9.28 30.57 33.58
C ARG A 49 -9.80 32.00 33.58
N LEU A 50 -9.47 32.75 32.53
CA LEU A 50 -9.90 34.14 32.33
C LEU A 50 -11.44 34.31 32.36
N ALA A 51 -12.18 33.32 31.84
CA ALA A 51 -13.65 33.34 31.73
C ALA A 51 -14.36 32.54 32.85
N GLY A 52 -13.63 32.05 33.86
CA GLY A 52 -14.17 31.17 34.89
C GLY A 52 -14.31 29.70 34.46
N LEU A 53 -15.06 28.91 35.23
CA LEU A 53 -15.26 27.48 35.00
C LEU A 53 -16.16 27.22 33.79
N THR A 54 -15.76 26.29 32.93
CA THR A 54 -16.59 25.86 31.79
C THR A 54 -17.73 24.97 32.25
N PRO A 55 -18.78 24.75 31.41
CA PRO A 55 -19.83 23.79 31.73
C PRO A 55 -19.29 22.38 32.01
N SER A 56 -18.29 21.94 31.26
CA SER A 56 -17.61 20.67 31.48
C SER A 56 -16.88 20.60 32.83
N ASP A 57 -16.24 21.68 33.27
CA ASP A 57 -15.60 21.72 34.59
C ASP A 57 -16.60 21.57 35.72
N ASN A 58 -17.77 22.22 35.60
CA ASN A 58 -18.80 22.13 36.63
C ASN A 58 -19.31 20.70 36.77
N ILE A 59 -19.47 19.98 35.65
CA ILE A 59 -19.82 18.56 35.67
C ILE A 59 -18.69 17.74 36.30
N LEU A 60 -17.43 17.96 35.89
CA LEU A 60 -16.27 17.27 36.46
C LEU A 60 -16.15 17.49 37.97
N ARG A 61 -16.46 18.69 38.45
CA ARG A 61 -16.46 19.02 39.89
C ARG A 61 -17.41 18.11 40.66
N THR A 62 -18.59 17.83 40.13
CA THR A 62 -19.54 16.91 40.78
C THR A 62 -19.09 15.45 40.76
N LYS A 63 -18.29 15.05 39.75
CA LYS A 63 -17.87 13.66 39.55
C LYS A 63 -16.56 13.30 40.27
N LEU A 64 -15.65 14.25 40.50
CA LEU A 64 -14.33 14.01 41.09
C LEU A 64 -14.29 14.02 42.64
N ASN A 65 -15.43 13.72 43.27
CA ASN A 65 -15.63 13.80 44.73
C ASN A 65 -14.87 12.74 45.55
N SER A 66 -14.52 11.59 44.97
CA SER A 66 -13.79 10.51 45.63
C SER A 66 -12.39 10.33 45.06
N LEU A 67 -11.52 9.60 45.79
CA LEU A 67 -10.22 9.21 45.26
C LEU A 67 -10.37 8.31 44.03
N ASP A 68 -11.31 7.36 44.09
CA ASP A 68 -11.56 6.38 43.02
C ASP A 68 -11.99 7.05 41.71
N SER A 69 -12.86 8.07 41.77
CA SER A 69 -13.27 8.79 40.56
C SER A 69 -12.12 9.60 39.94
N ARG A 70 -11.15 10.04 40.75
CA ARG A 70 -9.92 10.67 40.24
C ARG A 70 -8.97 9.65 39.64
N LEU A 71 -8.86 8.44 40.19
CA LEU A 71 -8.09 7.37 39.57
C LEU A 71 -8.67 7.01 38.19
N LEU A 72 -9.99 6.90 38.09
CA LEU A 72 -10.71 6.67 36.84
C LEU A 72 -10.53 7.82 35.83
N TYR A 73 -10.40 9.06 36.30
CA TYR A 73 -10.04 10.21 35.45
C TYR A 73 -8.68 10.03 34.77
N PHE A 74 -7.67 9.51 35.45
CA PHE A 74 -6.36 9.24 34.84
C PHE A 74 -6.36 8.03 33.90
N HIS A 75 -7.32 7.11 34.07
CA HIS A 75 -7.47 5.91 33.23
C HIS A 75 -8.27 6.19 31.95
N HIS A 76 -9.44 6.81 32.06
CA HIS A 76 -10.38 7.00 30.93
C HIS A 76 -10.45 8.43 30.39
N GLY A 77 -9.90 9.41 31.11
CA GLY A 77 -9.80 10.81 30.67
C GLY A 77 -11.02 11.68 31.02
N PRO A 78 -10.91 13.00 30.78
CA PRO A 78 -11.91 13.99 31.21
C PRO A 78 -13.28 13.81 30.55
N ASP A 79 -13.30 13.51 29.26
CA ASP A 79 -14.55 13.41 28.47
C ASP A 79 -15.45 12.27 28.96
N VAL A 80 -14.86 11.10 29.22
CA VAL A 80 -15.58 9.92 29.71
C VAL A 80 -16.16 10.16 31.10
N ILE A 81 -15.41 10.81 31.99
CA ILE A 81 -15.88 11.12 33.36
C ILE A 81 -16.99 12.17 33.34
N ALA A 82 -16.90 13.18 32.47
CA ALA A 82 -17.89 14.24 32.39
C ALA A 82 -19.19 13.78 31.72
N ASN A 83 -19.09 13.05 30.60
CA ASN A 83 -20.23 12.79 29.72
C ASN A 83 -20.92 11.44 29.95
N CYS A 84 -20.31 10.51 30.70
CA CYS A 84 -20.97 9.24 31.01
C CYS A 84 -22.04 9.41 32.10
N GLN A 85 -23.31 9.21 31.71
CA GLN A 85 -24.46 9.36 32.61
C GLN A 85 -24.73 8.11 33.47
N PHE A 86 -24.42 6.92 32.96
CA PHE A 86 -24.67 5.64 33.64
C PHE A 86 -23.44 5.08 34.38
N CYS A 87 -22.27 5.70 34.24
CA CYS A 87 -21.05 5.21 34.88
C CYS A 87 -20.98 5.62 36.35
N ASN A 88 -20.50 4.70 37.18
CA ASN A 88 -20.37 4.85 38.62
C ASN A 88 -19.03 4.28 39.11
N ALA A 89 -18.42 4.92 40.11
CA ALA A 89 -17.10 4.51 40.63
C ALA A 89 -17.09 3.11 41.26
N GLU A 90 -18.25 2.64 41.75
CA GLU A 90 -18.42 1.30 42.33
C GLU A 90 -18.37 0.18 41.28
N ASP A 91 -18.71 0.48 40.02
CA ASP A 91 -18.52 -0.40 38.87
C ASP A 91 -17.57 0.22 37.85
N PRO A 92 -16.25 0.10 38.05
CA PRO A 92 -15.24 0.66 37.14
C PRO A 92 -15.39 0.21 35.68
N LYS A 93 -15.99 -0.96 35.43
CA LYS A 93 -16.16 -1.50 34.08
C LYS A 93 -17.16 -0.68 33.25
N SER A 94 -18.10 0.00 33.90
CA SER A 94 -19.04 0.91 33.24
C SER A 94 -18.32 1.98 32.40
N TYR A 95 -17.22 2.55 32.91
CA TYR A 95 -16.39 3.52 32.21
C TYR A 95 -15.63 2.91 31.04
N LEU A 96 -15.14 1.67 31.19
CA LEU A 96 -14.51 0.94 30.09
C LEU A 96 -15.48 0.78 28.92
N TYR A 97 -16.69 0.28 29.17
CA TYR A 97 -17.70 0.09 28.12
C TYR A 97 -18.08 1.39 27.42
N TYR A 98 -18.24 2.48 28.17
CA TYR A 98 -18.50 3.80 27.59
C TYR A 98 -17.33 4.30 26.73
N SER A 99 -16.08 4.01 27.12
CA SER A 99 -14.88 4.45 26.40
C SER A 99 -14.55 3.59 25.16
N LEU A 100 -15.16 2.40 25.01
CA LEU A 100 -14.85 1.50 23.88
C LEU A 100 -15.03 2.16 22.51
N PRO A 101 -16.12 2.88 22.20
CA PRO A 101 -16.28 3.50 20.89
C PRO A 101 -15.17 4.49 20.56
N SER A 102 -14.72 5.30 21.52
CA SER A 102 -13.65 6.27 21.30
C SER A 102 -12.27 5.61 21.17
N ILE A 103 -12.06 4.46 21.81
CA ILE A 103 -10.86 3.62 21.65
C ILE A 103 -10.85 2.94 20.27
N LEU A 104 -11.97 2.33 19.86
CA LEU A 104 -12.08 1.58 18.61
C LEU A 104 -12.14 2.46 17.37
N ALA A 105 -12.72 3.67 17.45
CA ALA A 105 -12.90 4.56 16.30
C ALA A 105 -11.64 4.74 15.43
N PRO A 106 -10.45 5.09 15.96
CA PRO A 106 -9.25 5.23 15.14
C PRO A 106 -8.79 3.90 14.52
N HIS A 107 -9.02 2.77 15.18
CA HIS A 107 -8.69 1.45 14.64
C HIS A 107 -9.62 1.05 13.51
N LEU A 108 -10.93 1.27 13.66
CA LEU A 108 -11.91 0.98 12.62
C LEU A 108 -11.67 1.85 11.39
N PHE A 109 -11.40 3.14 11.61
CA PHE A 109 -10.98 4.04 10.54
C PHE A 109 -9.74 3.51 9.82
N ASN A 110 -8.71 3.12 10.57
CA ASN A 110 -7.48 2.59 9.99
C ASN A 110 -7.73 1.27 9.25
N LEU A 111 -8.53 0.36 9.78
CA LEU A 111 -8.88 -0.91 9.15
C LEU A 111 -9.60 -0.68 7.81
N CYS A 112 -10.55 0.25 7.76
CA CYS A 112 -11.24 0.64 6.53
C CYS A 112 -10.27 1.23 5.50
N LEU A 113 -9.35 2.11 5.94
CA LEU A 113 -8.29 2.66 5.09
C LEU A 113 -7.40 1.56 4.51
N LEU A 114 -6.91 0.65 5.36
CA LEU A 114 -6.07 -0.47 4.93
C LEU A 114 -6.80 -1.38 3.96
N ALA A 115 -8.08 -1.67 4.20
CA ALA A 115 -8.91 -2.46 3.28
C ALA A 115 -9.09 -1.77 1.92
N LEU A 116 -9.23 -0.44 1.89
CA LEU A 116 -9.32 0.35 0.65
C LEU A 116 -7.98 0.35 -0.08
N VAL A 117 -6.89 0.66 0.61
CA VAL A 117 -5.56 0.79 0.00
C VAL A 117 -5.02 -0.55 -0.50
N THR A 118 -5.32 -1.66 0.20
CA THR A 118 -4.96 -3.02 -0.25
C THR A 118 -5.98 -3.65 -1.19
N SER A 119 -7.03 -2.93 -1.57
CA SER A 119 -7.97 -3.45 -2.57
C SER A 119 -7.33 -3.50 -3.96
N GLY A 120 -7.62 -4.56 -4.72
CA GLY A 120 -7.10 -4.74 -6.07
C GLY A 120 -7.50 -3.61 -7.04
N LEU A 121 -8.56 -2.86 -6.72
CA LEU A 121 -9.01 -1.70 -7.50
C LEU A 121 -8.03 -0.51 -7.42
N PHE A 122 -7.37 -0.32 -6.26
CA PHE A 122 -6.49 0.83 -6.02
C PHE A 122 -5.00 0.51 -6.19
N THR A 123 -4.57 -0.69 -5.83
CA THR A 123 -3.14 -1.09 -5.83
C THR A 123 -2.80 -2.23 -6.78
N GLY A 124 -3.79 -2.79 -7.49
CA GLY A 124 -3.58 -3.96 -8.34
C GLY A 124 -3.21 -5.21 -7.54
N LYS A 125 -2.56 -6.17 -8.21
CA LYS A 125 -2.22 -7.49 -7.63
C LYS A 125 -1.23 -7.39 -6.47
N GLU A 126 -0.30 -6.45 -6.56
CA GLU A 126 0.74 -6.25 -5.55
C GLU A 126 0.15 -5.86 -4.20
N GLY A 127 -0.77 -4.90 -4.14
CA GLY A 127 -1.40 -4.52 -2.88
C GLY A 127 -2.42 -5.53 -2.36
N ALA A 128 -3.10 -6.24 -3.25
CA ALA A 128 -4.04 -7.31 -2.87
C ALA A 128 -3.35 -8.44 -2.10
N ALA A 129 -2.08 -8.74 -2.42
CA ALA A 129 -1.30 -9.73 -1.69
C ALA A 129 -1.06 -9.39 -0.21
N TRP A 130 -1.01 -8.10 0.13
CA TRP A 130 -0.76 -7.62 1.49
C TRP A 130 -2.05 -7.40 2.30
N ARG A 131 -3.22 -7.65 1.71
CA ARG A 131 -4.50 -7.43 2.38
C ARG A 131 -4.64 -8.25 3.65
N THR A 132 -4.38 -9.55 3.59
CA THR A 132 -4.55 -10.46 4.74
C THR A 132 -3.61 -10.07 5.89
N THR A 133 -2.34 -9.80 5.59
CA THR A 133 -1.35 -9.38 6.59
C THR A 133 -1.68 -8.03 7.19
N ALA A 134 -2.12 -7.06 6.37
CA ALA A 134 -2.60 -5.76 6.85
C ALA A 134 -3.83 -5.89 7.77
N THR A 135 -4.79 -6.75 7.43
CA THR A 135 -5.97 -7.00 8.28
C THR A 135 -5.62 -7.68 9.59
N ILE A 136 -4.68 -8.64 9.58
CA ILE A 136 -4.20 -9.30 10.80
C ILE A 136 -3.47 -8.29 11.69
N ALA A 137 -2.59 -7.47 11.11
CA ALA A 137 -1.86 -6.44 11.86
C ALA A 137 -2.82 -5.41 12.50
N ALA A 138 -3.85 -4.97 11.76
CA ALA A 138 -4.87 -4.07 12.30
C ALA A 138 -5.70 -4.73 13.42
N GLY A 139 -6.09 -5.99 13.25
CA GLY A 139 -6.79 -6.75 14.30
C GLY A 139 -5.93 -6.93 15.55
N ALA A 140 -4.65 -7.26 15.38
CA ALA A 140 -3.70 -7.38 16.49
C ALA A 140 -3.52 -6.05 17.24
N ALA A 141 -3.44 -4.92 16.52
CA ALA A 141 -3.35 -3.59 17.13
C ALA A 141 -4.57 -3.27 18.01
N VAL A 142 -5.78 -3.63 17.57
CA VAL A 142 -7.00 -3.49 18.38
C VAL A 142 -6.93 -4.34 19.65
N VAL A 143 -6.56 -5.62 19.51
CA VAL A 143 -6.50 -6.56 20.64
C VAL A 143 -5.47 -6.09 21.67
N ILE A 144 -4.30 -5.65 21.23
CA ILE A 144 -3.24 -5.14 22.11
C ILE A 144 -3.71 -3.88 22.85
N ASP A 145 -4.33 -2.92 22.15
CA ASP A 145 -4.82 -1.69 22.78
C ASP A 145 -5.90 -1.97 23.82
N LEU A 146 -6.90 -2.80 23.47
CA LEU A 146 -7.95 -3.20 24.42
C LEU A 146 -7.39 -3.98 25.60
N TYR A 147 -6.42 -4.86 25.38
CA TYR A 147 -5.77 -5.59 26.45
C TYR A 147 -5.04 -4.64 27.40
N LEU A 148 -4.26 -3.69 26.88
CA LEU A 148 -3.54 -2.71 27.69
C LEU A 148 -4.49 -1.80 28.48
N VAL A 149 -5.58 -1.34 27.88
CA VAL A 149 -6.58 -0.51 28.58
C VAL A 149 -7.34 -1.30 29.65
N SER A 150 -7.72 -2.55 29.37
CA SER A 150 -8.52 -3.37 30.29
C SER A 150 -7.72 -4.00 31.43
N SER A 151 -6.42 -4.25 31.22
CA SER A 151 -5.52 -4.84 32.23
C SER A 151 -4.79 -3.80 33.08
N TYR A 152 -4.98 -2.51 32.82
CA TYR A 152 -4.32 -1.44 33.58
C TYR A 152 -4.80 -1.41 35.04
N ASP A 153 -3.84 -1.41 35.97
CA ASP A 153 -4.10 -1.32 37.41
C ASP A 153 -4.07 0.13 37.88
N THR A 154 -5.24 0.66 38.26
CA THR A 154 -5.38 2.02 38.79
C THR A 154 -4.87 2.17 40.23
N ALA A 155 -4.65 1.06 40.95
CA ALA A 155 -4.21 1.09 42.34
C ALA A 155 -2.80 1.68 42.52
N GLN A 156 -1.94 1.61 41.50
CA GLN A 156 -0.60 2.20 41.57
C GLN A 156 -0.65 3.72 41.80
N ASN A 157 -1.56 4.41 41.11
CA ASN A 157 -1.77 5.85 41.26
C ASN A 157 -2.36 6.23 42.63
N SER A 158 -3.04 5.32 43.32
CA SER A 158 -3.61 5.59 44.65
C SER A 158 -2.53 5.88 45.71
N ARG A 159 -1.32 5.34 45.50
CA ARG A 159 -0.17 5.47 46.41
C ARG A 159 0.72 6.67 46.09
N ALA A 160 0.50 7.32 44.95
CA ALA A 160 1.29 8.48 44.53
C ALA A 160 1.03 9.68 45.46
N THR A 161 2.08 10.22 46.07
CA THR A 161 1.98 11.39 46.97
C THR A 161 2.32 12.70 46.28
N ARG A 162 3.08 12.63 45.18
CA ARG A 162 3.48 13.76 44.34
C ARG A 162 2.84 13.66 42.98
N LEU A 163 2.74 14.79 42.29
CA LEU A 163 2.20 14.86 40.93
C LEU A 163 3.10 14.15 39.91
N GLU A 164 4.42 14.23 40.10
CA GLU A 164 5.43 13.60 39.23
C GLU A 164 5.37 12.07 39.24
N ASP A 165 4.88 11.48 40.34
CA ASP A 165 4.73 10.04 40.51
C ASP A 165 3.42 9.49 39.90
N ILE A 166 2.53 10.37 39.43
CA ILE A 166 1.23 9.96 38.88
C ILE A 166 1.41 9.49 37.43
N ASP A 167 0.97 8.26 37.15
CA ASP A 167 0.91 7.79 35.78
C ASP A 167 -0.30 8.37 35.05
N THR A 168 -0.04 9.19 34.03
CA THR A 168 -1.03 9.78 33.12
C THR A 168 -1.44 8.81 32.02
N PHE A 169 -1.92 7.63 32.41
CA PHE A 169 -2.19 6.50 31.52
C PHE A 169 -3.03 6.89 30.29
N PHE A 170 -4.17 7.57 30.47
CA PHE A 170 -5.04 7.99 29.37
C PHE A 170 -4.29 8.75 28.27
N TRP A 171 -3.46 9.72 28.67
CA TRP A 171 -2.69 10.56 27.74
C TRP A 171 -1.57 9.77 27.06
N LYS A 172 -0.83 8.95 27.81
CA LYS A 172 0.22 8.08 27.27
C LYS A 172 -0.35 7.08 26.27
N MET A 173 -1.45 6.41 26.63
CA MET A 173 -2.10 5.41 25.80
C MET A 173 -2.66 6.00 24.51
N ARG A 174 -3.21 7.23 24.56
CA ARG A 174 -3.61 7.98 23.36
C ARG A 174 -2.43 8.18 22.40
N VAL A 175 -1.25 8.53 22.91
CA VAL A 175 -0.04 8.69 22.08
C VAL A 175 0.43 7.35 21.52
N TYR A 176 0.53 6.31 22.35
CA TYR A 176 0.95 4.97 21.92
C TYR A 176 0.02 4.38 20.86
N ARG A 177 -1.30 4.55 21.01
CA ARG A 177 -2.30 4.13 20.02
C ARG A 177 -2.05 4.77 18.66
N LEU A 178 -1.95 6.10 18.62
CA LEU A 178 -1.77 6.84 17.38
C LEU A 178 -0.40 6.54 16.74
N LEU A 179 0.66 6.43 17.54
CA LEU A 179 1.98 6.06 17.05
C LEU A 179 2.03 4.62 16.53
N GLY A 180 1.38 3.69 17.22
CA GLY A 180 1.25 2.29 16.79
C GLY A 180 0.53 2.20 15.44
N LEU A 181 -0.60 2.89 15.28
CA LEU A 181 -1.32 2.97 14.01
C LEU A 181 -0.47 3.62 12.92
N ALA A 182 0.24 4.71 13.21
CA ALA A 182 1.15 5.34 12.25
C ALA A 182 2.27 4.38 11.82
N THR A 183 2.80 3.58 12.74
CA THR A 183 3.85 2.59 12.48
C THR A 183 3.33 1.48 11.56
N VAL A 184 2.13 0.95 11.81
CA VAL A 184 1.51 -0.05 10.93
C VAL A 184 1.33 0.49 9.51
N ASN A 185 0.85 1.73 9.36
CA ASN A 185 0.71 2.37 8.05
C ASN A 185 2.06 2.62 7.36
N GLY A 186 3.06 3.07 8.12
CA GLY A 186 4.41 3.31 7.62
C GLY A 186 5.08 2.02 7.13
N LEU A 187 5.01 0.95 7.91
CA LEU A 187 5.53 -0.36 7.54
C LEU A 187 4.81 -0.94 6.32
N LEU A 188 3.48 -0.85 6.27
CA LEU A 188 2.74 -1.32 5.10
C LEU A 188 3.08 -0.49 3.86
N GLY A 189 3.14 0.84 3.98
CA GLY A 189 3.53 1.72 2.88
C GLY A 189 4.94 1.40 2.37
N TRP A 190 5.88 1.16 3.29
CA TRP A 190 7.24 0.74 2.97
C TRP A 190 7.27 -0.58 2.19
N VAL A 191 6.54 -1.59 2.68
CA VAL A 191 6.49 -2.91 2.05
C VAL A 191 5.81 -2.84 0.67
N LEU A 192 4.73 -2.07 0.53
CA LEU A 192 4.07 -1.84 -0.76
C LEU A 192 4.97 -1.12 -1.76
N TYR A 193 5.76 -0.15 -1.30
CA TYR A 193 6.78 0.50 -2.11
C TYR A 193 7.83 -0.51 -2.62
N LEU A 194 8.33 -1.39 -1.75
CA LEU A 194 9.30 -2.42 -2.15
C LEU A 194 8.71 -3.46 -3.14
N SER A 195 7.47 -3.89 -2.92
CA SER A 195 6.75 -4.83 -3.79
C SER A 195 6.51 -4.22 -5.17
N SER A 196 5.96 -3.00 -5.22
CA SER A 196 5.63 -2.33 -6.48
C SER A 196 6.84 -1.91 -7.31
N THR A 197 7.98 -1.65 -6.68
CA THR A 197 9.24 -1.32 -7.40
C THR A 197 10.05 -2.56 -7.76
N ASN A 198 9.53 -3.78 -7.53
CA ASN A 198 10.22 -5.05 -7.72
C ASN A 198 11.59 -5.12 -7.01
N ARG A 199 11.77 -4.32 -5.95
CA ARG A 199 13.02 -4.29 -5.17
C ARG A 199 13.05 -5.41 -4.12
N ALA A 200 11.88 -5.86 -3.67
CA ALA A 200 11.74 -7.02 -2.81
C ALA A 200 10.43 -7.77 -3.13
N PHE A 201 10.39 -9.06 -2.80
CA PHE A 201 9.21 -9.94 -2.97
C PHE A 201 8.77 -10.13 -4.43
N LEU A 202 9.72 -10.39 -5.33
CA LEU A 202 9.45 -10.81 -6.71
C LEU A 202 8.52 -12.03 -6.70
N LYS A 203 7.23 -11.81 -7.00
CA LYS A 203 6.30 -12.90 -7.29
C LYS A 203 6.37 -13.17 -8.79
N PRO A 204 7.00 -14.28 -9.23
CA PRO A 204 6.96 -14.63 -10.64
C PRO A 204 5.50 -14.79 -11.06
N ALA A 205 5.13 -14.18 -12.19
CA ALA A 205 3.82 -14.37 -12.80
C ALA A 205 3.51 -15.86 -12.90
N THR A 206 2.28 -16.24 -12.56
CA THR A 206 1.87 -17.64 -12.54
C THR A 206 2.04 -18.26 -13.93
N THR A 207 2.28 -19.58 -13.99
CA THR A 207 2.44 -20.28 -15.28
C THR A 207 1.25 -20.04 -16.20
N GLN A 208 0.03 -19.96 -15.64
CA GLN A 208 -1.19 -19.62 -16.38
C GLN A 208 -1.16 -18.20 -16.95
N GLU A 209 -0.78 -17.18 -16.19
CA GLU A 209 -0.63 -15.81 -16.71
C GLU A 209 0.45 -15.71 -17.78
N ARG A 210 1.55 -16.45 -17.62
CA ARG A 210 2.61 -16.51 -18.63
C ARG A 210 2.10 -17.14 -19.93
N ILE A 211 1.33 -18.21 -19.81
CA ILE A 211 0.69 -18.87 -20.96
C ILE A 211 -0.32 -17.91 -21.60
N GLU A 212 -1.23 -17.30 -20.85
CA GLU A 212 -2.20 -16.34 -21.39
C GLU A 212 -1.54 -15.14 -22.08
N ALA A 213 -0.49 -14.57 -21.49
CA ALA A 213 0.26 -13.48 -22.08
C ALA A 213 0.91 -13.90 -23.41
N SER A 214 1.53 -15.09 -23.43
CA SER A 214 2.17 -15.64 -24.62
C SER A 214 1.14 -15.97 -25.71
N THR A 215 0.00 -16.57 -25.34
CA THR A 215 -1.10 -16.87 -26.25
C THR A 215 -1.69 -15.59 -26.83
N ARG A 216 -1.87 -14.52 -26.03
CA ARG A 216 -2.38 -13.24 -26.53
C ARG A 216 -1.43 -12.60 -27.54
N VAL A 217 -0.11 -12.70 -27.31
CA VAL A 217 0.89 -12.25 -28.29
C VAL A 217 0.84 -13.11 -29.55
N LEU A 218 0.74 -14.44 -29.40
CA LEU A 218 0.64 -15.39 -30.51
C LEU A 218 -0.61 -15.16 -31.35
N ASP A 219 -1.76 -14.89 -30.74
CA ASP A 219 -3.02 -14.60 -31.42
C ASP A 219 -2.94 -13.30 -32.22
N SER A 220 -2.32 -12.26 -31.63
CA SER A 220 -2.06 -11.01 -32.35
C SER A 220 -1.16 -11.23 -33.55
N ALA A 221 -0.07 -11.99 -33.39
CA ALA A 221 0.83 -12.33 -34.48
C ALA A 221 0.12 -13.17 -35.56
N ARG A 222 -0.67 -14.17 -35.16
CA ARG A 222 -1.46 -15.02 -36.06
C ARG A 222 -2.48 -14.21 -36.87
N SER A 223 -3.18 -13.27 -36.23
CA SER A 223 -4.12 -12.37 -36.89
C SER A 223 -3.41 -11.51 -37.96
N LYS A 224 -2.26 -10.93 -37.62
CA LYS A 224 -1.45 -10.14 -38.55
C LYS A 224 -0.93 -10.98 -39.71
N LEU A 225 -0.41 -12.18 -39.45
CA LEU A 225 0.07 -13.10 -40.48
C LEU A 225 -1.07 -13.56 -41.39
N GLY A 226 -2.26 -13.82 -40.84
CA GLY A 226 -3.46 -14.12 -41.61
C GLY A 226 -3.84 -12.98 -42.55
N ALA A 227 -3.84 -11.74 -42.06
CA ALA A 227 -4.10 -10.55 -42.87
C ALA A 227 -3.06 -10.37 -44.00
N ILE A 228 -1.77 -10.56 -43.69
CA ILE A 228 -0.69 -10.54 -44.69
C ILE A 228 -0.90 -11.65 -45.73
N GLY A 229 -1.29 -12.85 -45.30
CA GLY A 229 -1.56 -13.98 -46.18
C GLY A 229 -2.70 -13.67 -47.16
N ILE A 230 -3.80 -13.09 -46.67
CA ILE A 230 -4.92 -12.64 -47.50
C ILE A 230 -4.43 -11.58 -48.49
N LEU A 231 -3.73 -10.56 -48.02
CA LEU A 231 -3.22 -9.47 -48.86
C LEU A 231 -2.29 -10.00 -49.97
N ARG A 232 -1.34 -10.88 -49.63
CA ARG A 232 -0.45 -11.51 -50.61
C ARG A 232 -1.22 -12.35 -51.62
N ASN A 233 -2.24 -13.08 -51.18
CA ASN A 233 -3.07 -13.89 -52.06
C ASN A 233 -3.90 -13.02 -53.00
N THR A 234 -4.48 -11.92 -52.51
CA THR A 234 -5.20 -10.92 -53.32
C THR A 234 -4.28 -10.29 -54.36
N VAL A 235 -3.08 -9.85 -53.96
CA VAL A 235 -2.08 -9.28 -54.87
C VAL A 235 -1.66 -10.26 -55.96
N GLN A 236 -1.51 -11.56 -55.64
CA GLN A 236 -1.12 -12.57 -56.62
C GLN A 236 -2.25 -12.98 -57.58
N ARG A 237 -3.51 -12.89 -57.15
CA ARG A 237 -4.68 -13.26 -57.96
C ARG A 237 -5.14 -12.13 -58.88
N ASP A 238 -4.92 -10.87 -58.50
CA ASP A 238 -5.26 -9.71 -59.32
C ASP A 238 -4.09 -9.34 -60.25
N THR A 239 -4.35 -9.26 -61.55
CA THR A 239 -3.31 -9.01 -62.56
C THR A 239 -2.68 -7.63 -62.43
N VAL A 240 -3.47 -6.60 -62.11
CA VAL A 240 -3.02 -5.20 -61.99
C VAL A 240 -2.18 -5.02 -60.72
N LEU A 241 -2.61 -5.60 -59.60
CA LEU A 241 -1.85 -5.54 -58.35
C LEU A 241 -0.54 -6.34 -58.43
N ARG A 242 -0.56 -7.48 -59.11
CA ARG A 242 0.65 -8.30 -59.33
C ARG A 242 1.69 -7.56 -60.14
N GLU A 243 1.29 -6.89 -61.22
CA GLU A 243 2.20 -6.10 -62.07
C GLU A 243 2.81 -4.94 -61.28
N LYS A 244 2.01 -4.17 -60.53
CA LYS A 244 2.52 -3.11 -59.64
C LYS A 244 3.47 -3.62 -58.57
N SER A 245 3.18 -4.78 -57.98
CA SER A 245 4.07 -5.43 -57.00
C SER A 245 5.40 -5.82 -57.65
N SER A 246 5.37 -6.41 -58.84
CA SER A 246 6.57 -6.75 -59.61
C SER A 246 7.40 -5.51 -59.97
N GLU A 247 6.74 -4.45 -60.45
CA GLU A 247 7.39 -3.18 -60.80
C GLU A 247 8.05 -2.55 -59.56
N TYR A 248 7.36 -2.56 -58.41
CA TYR A 248 7.91 -2.09 -57.15
C TYR A 248 9.20 -2.84 -56.78
N TRP A 249 9.19 -4.18 -56.79
CA TRP A 249 10.36 -4.97 -56.42
C TRP A 249 11.53 -4.83 -57.40
N VAL A 250 11.26 -4.71 -58.70
CA VAL A 250 12.30 -4.43 -59.71
C VAL A 250 12.90 -3.05 -59.48
N ARG A 251 12.06 -2.04 -59.22
CA ARG A 251 12.52 -0.67 -58.93
C ARG A 251 13.33 -0.61 -57.64
N GLU A 252 12.87 -1.24 -56.57
CA GLU A 252 13.58 -1.32 -55.30
C GLU A 252 14.95 -2.00 -55.47
N GLY A 253 15.01 -3.10 -56.25
CA GLY A 253 16.26 -3.78 -56.55
C GLY A 253 17.24 -2.93 -57.34
N MET A 254 16.77 -2.14 -58.31
CA MET A 254 17.61 -1.19 -59.06
C MET A 254 18.10 -0.05 -58.15
N VAL A 255 17.21 0.58 -57.38
CA VAL A 255 17.56 1.66 -56.46
C VAL A 255 18.55 1.18 -55.38
N MET A 256 18.32 0.00 -54.80
CA MET A 256 19.24 -0.58 -53.82
C MET A 256 20.58 -0.96 -54.46
N GLY A 257 20.57 -1.42 -55.71
CA GLY A 257 21.79 -1.66 -56.49
C GLY A 257 22.60 -0.37 -56.70
N GLU A 258 21.97 0.70 -57.17
CA GLU A 258 22.58 2.01 -57.35
C GLU A 258 23.13 2.57 -56.02
N LEU A 259 22.37 2.47 -54.93
CA LEU A 259 22.83 2.89 -53.60
C LEU A 259 24.02 2.06 -53.10
N MET A 260 24.10 0.77 -53.45
CA MET A 260 25.24 -0.10 -53.10
C MET A 260 26.45 0.09 -54.03
N GLU A 261 26.35 0.86 -55.10
CA GLU A 261 27.49 1.31 -55.90
C GLU A 261 28.16 2.56 -55.32
N GLU A 262 27.43 3.32 -54.48
CA GLU A 262 27.99 4.46 -53.77
C GLU A 262 28.97 4.01 -52.67
N ARG A 263 30.23 4.43 -52.84
CA ARG A 263 31.33 4.03 -51.95
C ARG A 263 31.10 4.41 -50.48
N GLU A 264 30.43 5.54 -50.23
CA GLU A 264 30.08 6.00 -48.87
C GLU A 264 29.05 5.07 -48.20
N VAL A 265 28.07 4.56 -48.95
CA VAL A 265 27.05 3.63 -48.45
C VAL A 265 27.67 2.26 -48.17
N VAL A 266 28.53 1.76 -49.05
CA VAL A 266 29.25 0.49 -48.85
C VAL A 266 30.16 0.55 -47.63
N GLU A 267 30.91 1.64 -47.46
CA GLU A 267 31.78 1.84 -46.30
C GLU A 267 30.95 2.02 -45.00
N GLY A 268 29.82 2.73 -45.05
CA GLY A 268 28.89 2.87 -43.94
C GLY A 268 28.23 1.55 -43.51
N VAL A 269 27.79 0.73 -44.46
CA VAL A 269 27.22 -0.60 -44.20
C VAL A 269 28.26 -1.56 -43.65
N ASN A 270 29.48 -1.59 -44.22
CA ASN A 270 30.57 -2.41 -43.70
C ASN A 270 31.01 -2.00 -42.29
N ASN A 271 31.00 -0.71 -41.97
CA ASN A 271 31.30 -0.22 -40.62
C ASN A 271 30.18 -0.59 -39.61
N ALA A 272 28.91 -0.51 -40.03
CA ALA A 272 27.78 -0.92 -39.20
C ALA A 272 27.76 -2.45 -38.94
N LEU A 273 28.06 -3.25 -39.96
CA LEU A 273 28.17 -4.71 -39.84
C LEU A 273 29.39 -5.11 -39.00
N GLY A 274 30.56 -4.54 -39.27
CA GLY A 274 31.80 -4.89 -38.58
C GLY A 274 31.86 -4.48 -37.11
N SER A 275 31.13 -3.44 -36.68
CA SER A 275 31.17 -2.95 -35.29
C SER A 275 30.06 -3.50 -34.39
N ARG A 276 28.97 -4.07 -34.94
CA ARG A 276 27.79 -4.44 -34.15
C ARG A 276 27.18 -5.81 -34.44
N ILE A 277 27.57 -6.50 -35.51
CA ILE A 277 26.91 -7.73 -35.95
C ILE A 277 27.95 -8.81 -36.31
N ASP A 278 27.97 -9.92 -35.57
CA ASP A 278 28.80 -11.08 -35.91
C ASP A 278 28.13 -11.85 -37.07
N ILE A 279 28.66 -11.62 -38.28
CA ILE A 279 28.11 -12.20 -39.51
C ILE A 279 28.10 -13.74 -39.46
N ASN A 280 29.09 -14.34 -38.77
CA ASN A 280 29.26 -15.80 -38.76
C ASN A 280 28.17 -16.50 -37.95
N THR A 281 27.72 -15.87 -36.86
CA THR A 281 26.60 -16.39 -36.06
C THR A 281 25.29 -16.31 -36.83
N ILE A 282 25.06 -15.21 -37.56
CA ILE A 282 23.85 -15.06 -38.41
C ILE A 282 23.84 -16.10 -39.54
N THR A 283 24.97 -16.31 -40.23
CA THR A 283 25.05 -17.32 -41.30
C THR A 283 24.78 -18.71 -40.77
N ARG A 284 25.32 -19.05 -39.59
CA ARG A 284 25.07 -20.35 -38.94
C ARG A 284 23.60 -20.52 -38.55
N ASP A 285 22.98 -19.49 -37.98
CA ASP A 285 21.57 -19.55 -37.60
C ASP A 285 20.63 -19.65 -38.81
N ALA A 286 20.99 -18.98 -39.92
CA ALA A 286 20.28 -19.08 -41.18
C ALA A 286 20.40 -20.48 -41.80
N GLU A 287 21.59 -21.09 -41.76
CA GLU A 287 21.82 -22.47 -42.22
C GLU A 287 20.97 -23.48 -41.43
N VAL A 288 20.94 -23.34 -40.10
CA VAL A 288 20.11 -24.18 -39.21
C VAL A 288 18.62 -23.99 -39.51
N TYR A 289 18.17 -22.75 -39.71
CA TYR A 289 16.79 -22.47 -40.07
C TYR A 289 16.41 -23.08 -41.43
N ALA A 290 17.26 -22.93 -42.45
CA ALA A 290 17.05 -23.50 -43.77
C ALA A 290 16.97 -25.02 -43.74
N GLN A 291 17.87 -25.69 -43.00
CA GLN A 291 17.85 -27.14 -42.81
C GLN A 291 16.57 -27.62 -42.13
N ASN A 292 16.07 -26.88 -41.12
CA ASN A 292 14.83 -27.23 -40.42
C ASN A 292 13.55 -27.01 -41.25
N VAL A 293 13.56 -26.04 -42.17
CA VAL A 293 12.41 -25.77 -43.06
C VAL A 293 12.38 -26.72 -44.26
N VAL A 294 13.54 -27.08 -44.80
CA VAL A 294 13.66 -27.93 -46.01
C VAL A 294 13.70 -29.43 -45.65
N GLY A 295 14.31 -29.80 -44.52
CA GLY A 295 14.52 -31.18 -44.07
C GLY A 295 13.27 -32.07 -43.96
N PRO A 296 12.08 -31.59 -43.56
CA PRO A 296 10.89 -32.45 -43.48
C PRO A 296 10.34 -32.87 -44.86
N SER A 297 10.73 -32.16 -45.94
CA SER A 297 10.14 -32.34 -47.27
C SER A 297 10.80 -33.43 -48.10
N GLN A 298 11.98 -33.92 -47.71
CA GLN A 298 12.71 -34.97 -48.44
C GLN A 298 12.55 -36.38 -47.83
N ALA A 299 11.95 -36.51 -46.63
CA ALA A 299 11.78 -37.81 -45.97
C ALA A 299 10.59 -38.66 -46.49
N ASN A 300 9.84 -38.18 -47.50
CA ASN A 300 8.66 -38.86 -48.03
C ASN A 300 8.75 -39.12 -49.56
N GLN A 301 9.92 -39.53 -50.06
CA GLN A 301 9.96 -40.26 -51.34
C GLN A 301 9.76 -41.77 -51.06
N PRO A 302 8.66 -42.38 -51.51
CA PRO A 302 8.46 -43.82 -51.36
C PRO A 302 9.45 -44.54 -52.26
N ALA A 303 10.27 -45.42 -51.66
CA ALA A 303 11.09 -46.38 -52.39
C ALA A 303 10.16 -47.31 -53.17
N ASN A 304 10.00 -47.06 -54.48
CA ASN A 304 9.20 -47.88 -55.35
C ASN A 304 10.03 -48.33 -56.56
N GLY A 305 10.35 -49.63 -56.55
CA GLY A 305 10.59 -50.48 -57.72
C GLY A 305 11.91 -50.27 -58.49
N THR A 306 12.75 -51.31 -58.57
CA THR A 306 12.66 -52.30 -59.65
C THR A 306 13.79 -53.34 -59.59
N THR A 307 13.34 -54.60 -59.70
CA THR A 307 13.95 -55.80 -60.30
C THR A 307 15.24 -56.39 -59.72
#